data_AF-A0A1C3K8H4-F1
#
_entry.id   AF-A0A1C3K8H4-F1
#
_cell.length_a   1.000
_cell.length_b   1.000
_cell.length_c   1.000
_cell.angle_alpha   90.00
_cell.angle_beta   90.00
_cell.angle_gamma   90.00
#
_symmetry.space_group_name_H-M   'P 1'
#
loop_
_entity.id
_entity.type
_entity.pdbx_description
1 polymer ?
#
loop_
_entity_poly.entity_id
_entity_poly.type
_entity_poly.pdbx_seq_one_letter_code
_entity_poly.pdbx_strand_id
1 'polypeptide(L)' 'MTDGYDCHQNALAERVNGIHKGEFLLQRPADLEQARTMVRQSVDIYNAERPHLSLQCKTPDEVHRVLSP' A
#
# COMPACT_ATOMS: atom_id res chain seq x y z
N MET A 1 3.32 5.70 -13.33
CA MET A 1 2.16 5.95 -14.20
C MET A 1 1.78 4.60 -14.76
N THR A 2 0.61 4.06 -14.42
CA THR A 2 0.17 2.71 -14.82
C THR A 2 -0.44 2.76 -16.22
N ASP A 3 -0.05 1.83 -17.09
CA ASP A 3 -0.44 1.75 -18.51
C ASP A 3 -1.91 1.32 -18.78
N GLY A 4 -2.74 1.24 -17.74
CA GLY A 4 -4.15 0.87 -17.85
C GLY A 4 -5.04 2.11 -17.88
N TYR A 5 -5.72 2.35 -19.00
CA TYR A 5 -6.71 3.42 -19.21
C TYR A 5 -8.02 3.17 -18.43
N ASP A 6 -7.92 2.69 -17.19
CA ASP A 6 -9.04 2.32 -16.33
C ASP A 6 -9.08 3.27 -15.13
N CYS A 7 -10.12 4.11 -15.10
CA CYS A 7 -10.31 5.10 -14.05
C CYS A 7 -10.53 4.46 -12.66
N HIS A 8 -10.99 3.21 -12.58
CA HIS A 8 -11.15 2.50 -11.31
C HIS A 8 -9.80 2.05 -10.76
N GLN A 9 -8.87 1.60 -11.60
CA GLN A 9 -7.50 1.29 -11.19
C GLN A 9 -6.77 2.54 -10.68
N ASN A 10 -6.95 3.69 -11.34
CA ASN A 10 -6.40 4.96 -10.85
C ASN A 10 -7.03 5.38 -9.52
N ALA A 11 -8.36 5.31 -9.39
CA ALA A 11 -9.04 5.65 -8.14
C ALA A 11 -8.62 4.73 -6.97
N LEU A 12 -8.39 3.44 -7.25
CA LEU A 12 -7.84 2.50 -6.27
C LEU A 12 -6.42 2.89 -5.86
N ALA A 13 -5.55 3.17 -6.84
CA ALA A 13 -4.18 3.61 -6.58
C ALA A 13 -4.13 4.94 -5.80
N GLU A 14 -5.00 5.89 -6.13
CA GLU A 14 -5.13 7.17 -5.41
C GLU A 14 -5.56 6.96 -3.96
N ARG A 15 -6.51 6.06 -3.70
CA ARG A 15 -6.92 5.71 -2.33
C ARG A 15 -5.76 5.10 -1.53
N VAL A 16 -5.03 4.15 -2.12
CA VAL A 16 -3.87 3.52 -1.47
C VAL A 16 -2.76 4.56 -1.20
N ASN A 17 -2.50 5.44 -2.17
CA ASN A 17 -1.54 6.52 -2.03
C ASN A 17 -1.95 7.54 -0.96
N GLY A 18 -3.25 7.83 -0.83
CA GLY A 18 -3.79 8.70 0.22
C GLY A 18 -3.54 8.13 1.61
N ILE A 19 -3.77 6.82 1.80
CA ILE A 19 -3.46 6.11 3.05
C ILE A 19 -1.96 6.19 3.37
N HIS A 20 -1.10 5.88 2.40
CA HIS A 20 0.34 5.89 2.62
C HIS A 20 0.86 7.30 2.98
N LYS A 21 0.35 8.33 2.28
CA LYS A 21 0.72 9.72 2.54
C LYS A 21 0.16 10.25 3.86
N GLY A 22 -1.05 9.87 4.23
CA GLY A 22 -1.73 10.38 5.43
C GLY A 22 -1.39 9.66 6.72
N GLU A 23 -1.16 8.34 6.66
CA GLU A 23 -0.97 7.49 7.84
C GLU A 23 0.50 7.11 8.08
N PHE A 24 1.31 6.98 7.02
CA PHE A 24 2.67 6.43 7.15
C PHE A 24 3.80 7.44 6.88
N LEU A 25 3.61 8.38 5.94
CA LEU A 25 4.57 9.44 5.62
C LEU A 25 4.37 10.69 6.49
N LEU A 26 4.22 10.49 7.81
CA LEU A 26 4.01 11.57 8.79
C LEU A 26 5.23 12.49 8.96
N GLN A 27 6.42 12.04 8.52
CA GLN A 27 7.65 12.80 8.53
C GLN A 27 8.19 12.98 7.11
N ARG A 28 8.69 14.18 6.82
CA ARG A 28 9.31 14.46 5.52
C ARG A 28 10.67 13.77 5.47
N PRO A 29 10.94 12.91 4.48
CA PRO A 29 12.25 12.30 4.33
C PRO A 29 13.31 13.38 4.06
N ALA A 30 14.50 13.19 4.62
CA ALA A 30 15.67 14.04 4.40
C ALA A 30 16.22 13.88 2.98
N ASP A 31 16.25 12.63 2.48
CA ASP A 31 16.84 12.27 1.19
C ASP A 31 16.00 11.23 0.44
N LEU A 32 16.27 11.08 -0.86
CA LEU A 32 15.54 10.15 -1.73
C LEU A 32 15.66 8.69 -1.27
N GLU A 33 16.81 8.28 -0.73
CA GLU A 33 16.98 6.92 -0.18
C GLU A 33 16.13 6.68 1.06
N GLN A 34 16.02 7.69 1.93
CA GLN A 34 15.15 7.60 3.10
C GLN A 34 13.68 7.55 2.66
N ALA A 35 13.29 8.36 1.67
CA ALA A 35 11.95 8.33 1.10
C ALA A 35 11.60 6.93 0.54
N ARG A 36 12.52 6.31 -0.21
CA ARG A 36 12.34 4.94 -0.73
C ARG A 36 12.20 3.92 0.40
N THR A 37 12.99 4.05 1.46
CA THR A 37 12.92 3.16 2.62
C THR A 37 11.59 3.30 3.35
N MET A 38 11.16 4.54 3.63
CA MET A 38 9.88 4.82 4.28
C MET A 38 8.70 4.30 3.47
N VAL A 39 8.71 4.51 2.15
CA VAL A 39 7.66 3.98 1.25
C VAL A 39 7.65 2.45 1.28
N ARG A 40 8.81 1.80 1.20
CA ARG A 40 8.90 0.34 1.29
C ARG A 40 8.34 -0.18 2.60
N GLN A 41 8.74 0.39 3.73
CA GLN A 41 8.24 0.00 5.05
C GLN A 41 6.72 0.21 5.15
N SER A 42 6.20 1.31 4.60
CA SER A 42 4.76 1.58 4.59
C SER A 42 3.99 0.51 3.80
N VAL A 43 4.52 0.12 2.64
CA VAL A 43 3.94 -0.94 1.80
C VAL A 43 4.00 -2.28 2.51
N ASP A 44 5.13 -2.62 3.13
CA ASP A 44 5.31 -3.87 3.86
C ASP A 44 4.32 -3.97 5.04
N ILE A 45 4.18 -2.90 5.85
CA ILE A 45 3.22 -2.86 6.96
C ILE A 45 1.78 -2.94 6.45
N TYR A 46 1.46 -2.26 5.35
CA TYR A 46 0.13 -2.33 4.74
C TYR A 46 -0.20 -3.75 4.27
N ASN A 47 0.76 -4.46 3.66
CA ASN A 47 0.55 -5.80 3.10
C ASN A 47 0.61 -6.92 4.14
N ALA A 48 1.46 -6.79 5.16
CA ALA A 48 1.74 -7.88 6.10
C ALA A 48 1.03 -7.71 7.46
N GLU A 49 0.75 -6.48 7.89
CA GLU A 49 0.31 -6.20 9.26
C GLU A 49 -1.06 -5.53 9.35
N ARG A 50 -1.56 -4.89 8.28
CA ARG A 50 -2.87 -4.22 8.32
C ARG A 50 -4.01 -5.20 8.02
N PRO A 51 -4.84 -5.57 9.01
CA PRO A 51 -6.04 -6.35 8.75
C PRO A 51 -7.07 -5.47 8.05
N HIS A 52 -7.57 -5.91 6.89
CA HIS A 52 -8.63 -5.19 6.19
C HIS A 52 -9.98 -5.80 6.48
N LEU A 53 -10.93 -4.97 6.94
CA LEU A 53 -12.32 -5.38 7.16
C LEU A 53 -12.95 -5.98 5.89
N SER A 54 -12.63 -5.42 4.72
CA SER A 54 -13.06 -5.93 3.42
C SER A 54 -12.50 -7.33 3.08
N LEU A 55 -11.42 -7.75 3.75
CA LEU A 55 -10.78 -9.06 3.61
C LEU A 55 -11.08 -9.98 4.80
N GLN A 56 -12.20 -9.78 5.51
CA GLN A 56 -12.55 -10.54 6.73
C GLN A 56 -11.49 -10.40 7.85
N CYS A 57 -10.91 -9.20 7.99
CA CYS A 57 -9.80 -8.91 8.91
C CYS A 57 -8.50 -9.67 8.62
N LYS A 58 -8.32 -10.17 7.40
CA LYS A 58 -7.05 -10.74 6.94
C LYS A 58 -6.18 -9.66 6.31
N THR A 59 -4.88 -9.92 6.27
CA THR A 59 -3.93 -9.04 5.60
C THR A 59 -3.91 -9.34 4.09
N PRO A 60 -3.51 -8.36 3.25
CA PRO A 60 -3.41 -8.59 1.82
C PRO A 60 -2.48 -9.77 1.48
N ASP A 61 -1.36 -9.91 2.21
CA ASP A 61 -0.42 -11.02 2.03
C ASP A 61 -1.05 -12.38 2.37
N GLU A 62 -1.87 -12.46 3.43
CA GLU A 62 -2.57 -13.70 3.76
C GLU A 62 -3.52 -14.11 2.64
N VAL A 63 -4.27 -13.17 2.07
CA VAL A 63 -5.20 -13.46 0.97
C VAL A 63 -4.45 -13.81 -0.31
N HIS A 64 -3.35 -13.11 -0.60
CA HIS A 64 -2.54 -13.35 -1.79
C HIS A 64 -1.82 -14.70 -1.73
N ARG A 65 -1.26 -15.08 -0.58
CA ARG A 65 -0.59 -16.38 -0.37
C ARG A 65 -1.56 -17.57 -0.49
N VAL A 66 -2.84 -17.37 -0.20
CA VAL A 66 -3.88 -18.40 -0.36
C VAL A 66 -4.33 -18.55 -1.82
N LEU A 67 -4.09 -17.54 -2.67
CA LEU A 67 -4.49 -17.52 -4.08
C LEU A 67 -3.38 -17.96 -5.06
N SER A 68 -2.14 -18.18 -4.60
CA SER A 68 -1.04 -18.73 -5.41
C SER A 68 -0.63 -20.12 -4.90
N PRO A 69 -1.08 -21.22 -5.54
CA PRO A 69 -0.56 -22.57 -5.32
C PRO A 69 0.82 -22.79 -5.95
#